data_AF-A0A6N9IPF0-F1
#
_entry.id   AF-A0A6N9IPF0-F1
#
_cell.length_a   1.000
_cell.length_b   1.000
_cell.length_c   1.000
_cell.angle_alpha   90.00
_cell.angle_beta   90.00
_cell.angle_gamma   90.00
#
_symmetry.space_group_name_H-M   'P 1'
#
loop_
_entity.id
_entity.type
_entity.pdbx_description
1 polymer ?
#
loop_
_entity_poly.entity_id
_entity_poly.type
_entity_poly.pdbx_seq_one_letter_code
_entity_poly.pdbx_strand_id
1 'polypeptide(L)' 'MNNVMFNMFRDYFKLGLFTVDDCRKAVKCGYFGEEQFKEITNVDY' A
#
# COMPACT_ATOMS: atom_id res chain seq x y z
N MET A 1 -6.30 10.98 7.18
CA MET A 1 -5.67 9.92 6.38
C MET A 1 -6.78 9.22 5.60
N ASN A 2 -6.65 9.03 4.29
CA ASN A 2 -7.78 8.61 3.44
C ASN A 2 -7.88 7.08 3.43
N ASN A 3 -8.63 6.51 4.38
CA ASN A 3 -8.78 5.06 4.58
C ASN A 3 -9.27 4.30 3.34
N VAL A 4 -9.92 4.99 2.40
CA VAL A 4 -10.38 4.40 1.13
C VAL A 4 -9.20 3.89 0.29
N MET A 5 -8.15 4.71 0.13
CA MET A 5 -7.00 4.34 -0.70
C MET A 5 -6.20 3.19 -0.08
N PHE A 6 -6.00 3.25 1.24
CA PHE A 6 -5.34 2.17 1.96
C PHE A 6 -6.07 0.82 1.80
N ASN A 7 -7.39 0.79 2.03
CA ASN A 7 -8.18 -0.44 1.89
C ASN A 7 -8.12 -1.00 0.46
N MET A 8 -8.21 -0.14 -0.56
CA MET A 8 -8.08 -0.56 -1.96
C MET A 8 -6.73 -1.22 -2.23
N PHE A 9 -5.61 -0.60 -1.83
CA PHE A 9 -4.28 -1.16 -2.04
C PHE A 9 -4.11 -2.48 -1.29
N ARG A 10 -4.59 -2.58 -0.06
CA ARG A 10 -4.54 -3.82 0.72
C ARG A 10 -5.28 -4.96 0.02
N ASP A 11 -6.48 -4.70 -0.47
CA ASP A 11 -7.31 -5.72 -1.09
C ASP A 11 -6.78 -6.10 -2.49
N TYR A 12 -6.30 -5.13 -3.26
CA TYR A 12 -5.74 -5.37 -4.61
C TYR A 12 -4.37 -6.06 -4.56
N PHE A 13 -3.54 -5.75 -3.56
CA PHE A 13 -2.28 -6.44 -3.35
C PHE A 13 -2.50 -7.93 -3.02
N LYS A 14 -3.48 -8.26 -2.17
CA LYS A 14 -3.87 -9.67 -1.89
C LYS A 14 -4.34 -10.42 -3.12
N LEU A 15 -4.94 -9.71 -4.09
CA LEU A 15 -5.36 -10.27 -5.38
C LEU A 15 -4.22 -10.35 -6.40
N GLY A 16 -3.00 -9.91 -6.06
CA GLY A 16 -1.86 -9.88 -6.97
C GLY A 16 -1.94 -8.80 -8.06
N LEU A 17 -2.85 -7.83 -7.91
CA LEU A 17 -3.05 -6.74 -8.88
C LEU A 17 -1.99 -5.64 -8.72
N PHE A 18 -1.37 -5.56 -7.55
CA PHE A 18 -0.29 -4.62 -7.27
C PHE A 18 0.95 -5.34 -6.76
N THR A 19 2.11 -4.79 -7.14
CA THR A 19 3.41 -5.22 -6.64
C THR A 19 3.84 -4.39 -5.44
N VAL A 20 4.93 -4.81 -4.78
CA VAL A 20 5.53 -4.04 -3.68
C VAL A 20 5.94 -2.63 -4.15
N ASP A 21 6.45 -2.49 -5.37
CA ASP A 21 6.86 -1.20 -5.92
C ASP A 21 5.67 -0.26 -6.19
N ASP A 22 4.51 -0.79 -6.55
CA ASP A 22 3.28 0.01 -6.69
C ASP A 22 2.83 0.54 -5.33
N CYS A 23 2.88 -0.28 -4.28
CA CYS A 23 2.66 0.16 -2.91
C CYS A 23 3.69 1.23 -2.47
N ARG A 24 4.96 1.10 -2.86
CA ARG A 24 6.01 2.09 -2.54
C ARG A 24 5.74 3.43 -3.22
N LYS A 25 5.26 3.43 -4.47
CA LYS A 25 4.83 4.65 -5.17
C LYS A 25 3.61 5.29 -4.51
N ALA A 26 2.66 4.49 -4.02
CA ALA A 26 1.48 5.00 -3.32
C ALA A 26 1.83 5.76 -2.04
N VAL A 27 2.86 5.32 -1.30
CA VAL A 27 3.41 6.09 -0.17
C VAL A 27 3.98 7.43 -0.63
N LYS A 28 4.75 7.47 -1.71
CA LYS A 28 5.27 8.73 -2.29
C LYS A 28 4.17 9.68 -2.75
N CYS A 29 3.04 9.15 -3.20
CA CYS A 29 1.84 9.92 -3.56
C CYS A 29 1.01 10.37 -2.35
N GLY A 30 1.38 9.99 -1.13
CA GLY A 30 0.67 10.35 0.10
C GLY A 30 -0.67 9.61 0.28
N TYR A 31 -0.89 8.49 -0.41
CA TYR A 31 -2.12 7.70 -0.27
C TYR A 31 -2.21 6.99 1.08
N PHE A 32 -1.06 6.54 1.60
CA PHE A 32 -0.89 5.95 2.92
C PHE A 32 0.59 6.07 3.35
N GLY A 33 0.88 5.78 4.62
CA GLY A 33 2.23 5.91 5.20
C GLY A 33 3.09 4.64 5.14
N GLU A 34 4.32 4.74 5.63
CA GLU A 34 5.30 3.64 5.68
C GLU A 34 4.81 2.46 6.55
N GLU A 35 4.15 2.74 7.68
CA GLU A 35 3.55 1.71 8.54
C GLU A 35 2.50 0.89 7.79
N GLN A 36 1.66 1.58 7.00
CA GLN A 36 0.61 0.96 6.18
C GLN A 36 1.19 0.19 5.00
N PHE A 37 2.31 0.65 4.43
CA PHE A 37 3.07 -0.12 3.43
C PHE A 37 3.55 -1.45 3.99
N LYS A 38 4.13 -1.44 5.19
CA LYS A 38 4.59 -2.66 5.87
C LYS A 38 3.42 -3.61 6.17
N GLU A 39 2.26 -3.07 6.57
CA GLU A 39 1.05 -3.88 6.79
C GLU A 39 0.57 -4.59 5.52
N ILE A 40 0.61 -3.91 4.37
CA ILE A 40 0.15 -4.48 3.09
C ILE A 40 1.13 -5.53 2.55
N THR A 41 2.43 -5.20 2.57
CA THR A 41 3.45 -5.94 1.82
C THR A 41 4.26 -6.90 2.67
N ASN A 42 4.25 -6.73 4.00
CA ASN A 42 5.16 -7.38 4.95
C ASN A 42 6.65 -7.12 4.66
N VAL A 43 6.97 -5.99 4.03
CA VAL A 43 8.32 -5.53 3.69
C VAL A 43 8.61 -4.22 4.43
N ASP A 44 9.85 -4.03 4.88
CA ASP A 44 10.29 -2.75 5.42
C ASP A 44 10.43 -1.70 4.29
N TYR A 45 9.96 -0.48 4.52
CA TYR A 45 9.78 0.55 3.48
C TYR A 45 11.10 1.05 2.85
#